data_AF-A0A9W8NVD9-F1
#
_entry.id   AF-A0A9W8NVD9-F1
#
_cell.length_a   1.000
_cell.length_b   1.000
_cell.length_c   1.000
_cell.angle_alpha   90.00
_cell.angle_beta   90.00
_cell.angle_gamma   90.00
#
_symmetry.space_group_name_H-M   'P 1'
#
loop_
_entity.id
_entity.type
_entity.pdbx_description
1 polymer ?
#
loop_
_entity_poly.entity_id
_entity_poly.type
_entity_poly.pdbx_seq_one_letter_code
_entity_poly.pdbx_strand_id
1 'polypeptide(L)'
;IINAVNNTIVEGVNAMEDFLRQWADRRAEEERDWDSTEELEQGLVSFETLLEHHTDAWALKNIFSIPSDLPVVLPHQKSLDLRTKPERETDLVEEISELRAKLDNQRRLQRLYSRALRASKQQRLRSERRLEKLSAVLDREKLESLAKVPPQLNAMYEAVSNLPPLDPAFVATLPLQNLVGYLNWATAQLLSRAGANESAQGSSAVDEMFRNMARIGQADQLRKAVEITESVRTGLQDMMDIEQEATSGIKYTYKAARQYSALRYQ
;
A
#
# COMPACT_ATOMS: atom_id res chain seq x y z
N ILE A 1 -23.10 -19.06 15.71
CA ILE A 1 -24.17 -20.08 15.85
C ILE A 1 -25.34 -19.71 14.96
N ILE A 2 -25.97 -18.54 15.12
CA ILE A 2 -27.04 -18.05 14.23
C ILE A 2 -26.62 -18.15 12.75
N ASN A 3 -25.49 -17.55 12.36
CA ASN A 3 -25.01 -17.65 10.96
C ASN A 3 -24.77 -19.09 10.48
N ALA A 4 -24.39 -20.01 11.38
CA ALA A 4 -24.18 -21.41 11.01
C ALA A 4 -25.51 -22.13 10.83
N VAL A 5 -26.48 -21.86 11.71
CA VAL A 5 -27.85 -22.41 11.62
C VAL A 5 -28.57 -21.87 10.40
N ASN A 6 -28.50 -20.56 10.13
CA ASN A 6 -29.09 -19.95 8.94
C ASN A 6 -28.45 -20.51 7.67
N ASN A 7 -27.12 -20.67 7.63
CA ASN A 7 -26.47 -21.32 6.50
C ASN A 7 -26.96 -22.76 6.31
N THR A 8 -27.13 -23.55 7.37
CA THR A 8 -27.65 -24.92 7.25
C THR A 8 -29.13 -24.97 6.83
N ILE A 9 -29.94 -23.99 7.26
CA ILE A 9 -31.36 -23.88 6.85
C ILE A 9 -31.41 -23.55 5.36
N VAL A 10 -30.63 -22.56 4.90
CA VAL A 10 -30.51 -22.19 3.49
C VAL A 10 -30.02 -23.37 2.65
N GLU A 11 -28.98 -24.10 3.09
CA GLU A 11 -28.50 -25.30 2.41
C GLU A 11 -29.57 -26.40 2.30
N GLY A 12 -30.35 -26.62 3.37
CA GLY A 12 -31.46 -27.58 3.37
C GLY A 12 -32.62 -27.15 2.47
N VAL A 13 -32.95 -25.86 2.44
CA VAL A 13 -33.98 -25.28 1.59
C VAL A 13 -33.58 -25.34 0.11
N ASN A 14 -32.33 -25.02 -0.23
CA ASN A 14 -31.80 -25.14 -1.58
C ASN A 14 -31.82 -26.60 -2.09
N ALA A 15 -31.44 -27.56 -1.24
CA ALA A 15 -31.52 -28.98 -1.61
C ALA A 15 -32.98 -29.44 -1.85
N MET A 16 -33.94 -28.85 -1.13
CA MET A 16 -35.36 -29.10 -1.32
C MET A 16 -35.89 -28.43 -2.59
N GLU A 17 -35.45 -27.22 -2.90
CA GLU A 17 -35.73 -26.50 -4.15
C GLU A 17 -35.30 -27.34 -5.36
N ASP A 18 -34.09 -27.90 -5.35
CA ASP A 18 -33.59 -28.75 -6.42
C ASP A 18 -34.44 -30.02 -6.60
N PHE A 19 -34.87 -30.65 -5.51
CA PHE A 19 -35.74 -31.83 -5.55
C PHE A 19 -37.13 -31.48 -6.08
N LEU A 20 -37.69 -30.36 -5.64
CA LEU A 20 -39.02 -29.89 -6.02
C LEU A 20 -39.06 -29.42 -7.47
N ARG A 21 -38.00 -28.76 -7.97
CA ARG A 21 -37.86 -28.42 -9.39
C ARG A 21 -37.79 -29.67 -10.25
N GLN A 22 -36.98 -30.66 -9.89
CA GLN A 22 -36.93 -31.95 -10.61
C GLN A 22 -38.27 -32.70 -10.60
N TRP A 23 -39.09 -32.51 -9.58
CA TRP A 23 -40.43 -33.07 -9.49
C TRP A 23 -41.42 -32.30 -10.37
N ALA A 24 -41.35 -30.97 -10.36
CA ALA A 24 -42.17 -30.08 -11.19
C ALA A 24 -41.89 -30.29 -12.68
N ASP A 25 -40.61 -30.40 -13.08
CA ASP A 25 -40.19 -30.68 -14.46
C ASP A 25 -40.78 -32.00 -14.97
N ARG A 26 -40.72 -33.07 -14.15
CA ARG A 26 -41.32 -34.37 -14.48
C ARG A 26 -42.84 -34.31 -14.64
N ARG A 27 -43.52 -33.45 -13.88
CA ARG A 27 -44.97 -33.24 -13.98
C ARG A 27 -45.34 -32.39 -15.20
N ALA A 28 -44.54 -31.40 -15.54
CA ALA A 28 -44.75 -30.58 -16.74
C ALA A 28 -44.61 -31.38 -18.04
N GLU A 29 -43.79 -32.44 -18.05
CA GLU A 29 -43.72 -33.40 -19.16
C GLU A 29 -45.02 -34.22 -19.32
N GLU A 30 -45.74 -34.48 -18.22
CA GLU A 30 -46.99 -35.25 -18.18
C GLU A 30 -48.24 -34.38 -18.41
N GLU A 31 -48.26 -33.14 -17.89
CA GLU A 31 -49.37 -32.18 -17.97
C GLU A 31 -48.93 -30.88 -18.66
N ARG A 32 -49.33 -30.75 -19.93
CA ARG A 32 -48.77 -29.78 -20.90
C ARG A 32 -49.04 -28.29 -20.65
N ASP A 33 -49.67 -27.91 -19.54
CA ASP A 33 -50.10 -26.53 -19.23
C ASP A 33 -49.86 -26.11 -17.76
N TRP A 34 -49.11 -26.89 -16.98
CA TRP A 34 -48.88 -26.57 -15.57
C TRP A 34 -47.53 -25.87 -15.33
N ASP A 35 -47.57 -24.57 -15.05
CA ASP A 35 -46.42 -23.79 -14.57
C ASP A 35 -46.50 -23.61 -13.05
N SER A 36 -45.88 -24.54 -12.31
CA SER A 36 -45.87 -24.55 -10.84
C SER A 36 -44.68 -23.82 -10.23
N THR A 37 -43.81 -23.23 -11.06
CA THR A 37 -42.52 -22.68 -10.60
C THR A 37 -42.70 -21.50 -9.66
N GLU A 38 -43.63 -20.59 -9.96
CA GLU A 38 -43.92 -19.40 -9.13
C GLU A 38 -44.56 -19.76 -7.78
N GLU A 39 -45.51 -20.69 -7.76
CA GLU A 39 -46.15 -21.15 -6.52
C GLU A 39 -45.16 -21.90 -5.62
N LEU A 40 -44.22 -22.64 -6.23
CA LEU A 40 -43.18 -23.36 -5.52
C LEU A 40 -42.18 -22.41 -4.86
N GLU A 41 -41.71 -21.40 -5.59
CA GLU A 41 -40.80 -20.38 -5.07
C GLU A 41 -41.49 -19.57 -3.96
N GLN A 42 -42.75 -19.19 -4.13
CA GLN A 42 -43.52 -18.49 -3.09
C GLN A 42 -43.70 -19.36 -1.83
N GLY A 43 -44.02 -20.64 -2.00
CA GLY A 43 -44.17 -21.59 -0.90
C GLY A 43 -42.86 -21.80 -0.14
N LEU A 44 -41.75 -21.95 -0.86
CA LEU A 44 -40.42 -22.18 -0.30
C LEU A 44 -39.91 -20.95 0.47
N VAL A 45 -40.11 -19.75 -0.05
CA VAL A 45 -39.79 -18.49 0.66
C VAL A 45 -40.63 -18.33 1.94
N SER A 46 -41.92 -18.70 1.89
CA SER A 46 -42.79 -18.66 3.08
C SER A 46 -42.37 -19.67 4.16
N PHE A 47 -41.85 -20.83 3.74
CA PHE A 47 -41.37 -21.88 4.63
C PHE A 47 -40.03 -21.48 5.28
N GLU A 48 -39.11 -20.92 4.51
CA GLU A 48 -37.82 -20.40 5.01
C GLU A 48 -38.04 -19.34 6.09
N THR A 49 -38.87 -18.32 5.81
CA THR A 49 -39.19 -17.27 6.78
C THR A 49 -39.87 -17.79 8.05
N LEU A 50 -40.68 -18.85 7.95
CA LEU A 50 -41.30 -19.49 9.11
C LEU A 50 -40.25 -20.20 9.98
N LEU A 51 -39.32 -20.93 9.36
CA LEU A 51 -38.24 -21.62 10.08
C LEU A 51 -37.29 -20.64 10.77
N GLU A 52 -36.91 -19.56 10.10
CA GLU A 52 -36.11 -18.48 10.71
C GLU A 52 -36.82 -17.88 11.93
N HIS A 53 -38.11 -17.56 11.80
CA HIS A 53 -38.87 -16.96 12.89
C HIS A 53 -39.04 -17.91 14.09
N HIS A 54 -39.30 -19.20 13.84
CA HIS A 54 -39.54 -20.17 14.91
C HIS A 54 -38.25 -20.53 15.66
N THR A 55 -37.13 -20.66 14.95
CA THR A 55 -35.83 -21.00 15.57
C THR A 55 -35.33 -19.89 16.49
N ASP A 56 -35.46 -18.63 16.07
CA ASP A 56 -35.08 -17.46 16.89
C ASP A 56 -36.01 -17.28 18.11
N ALA A 57 -37.32 -17.39 17.91
CA ALA A 57 -38.29 -17.20 18.98
C ALA A 57 -38.20 -18.30 20.06
N TRP A 58 -37.94 -19.55 19.66
CA TRP A 58 -37.82 -20.66 20.59
C TRP A 58 -36.52 -20.61 21.40
N ALA A 59 -35.39 -20.27 20.77
CA ALA A 59 -34.10 -20.18 21.44
C ALA A 59 -34.08 -19.09 22.51
N LEU A 60 -34.64 -17.91 22.22
CA LEU A 60 -34.73 -16.80 23.18
C LEU A 60 -35.65 -17.12 24.35
N LYS A 61 -36.75 -17.85 24.12
CA LYS A 61 -37.72 -18.19 25.18
C LYS A 61 -37.27 -19.33 26.09
N ASN A 62 -36.49 -20.28 25.59
CA ASN A 62 -36.18 -21.52 26.35
C ASN A 62 -34.73 -21.60 26.84
N ILE A 63 -33.75 -21.20 26.03
CA ILE A 63 -32.33 -21.39 26.37
C ILE A 63 -31.80 -20.20 27.17
N PHE A 64 -32.23 -18.99 26.82
CA PHE A 64 -31.77 -17.75 27.47
C PHE A 64 -32.71 -17.22 28.55
N SER A 65 -33.83 -17.89 28.80
CA SER A 65 -34.75 -17.51 29.88
C SER A 65 -34.26 -18.10 31.21
N ILE A 66 -33.84 -17.22 32.12
CA ILE A 66 -33.54 -17.59 33.50
C ILE A 66 -34.77 -17.19 34.34
N PRO A 67 -35.46 -18.14 34.98
CA PRO A 67 -36.61 -17.82 35.82
C PRO A 67 -36.20 -16.93 36.99
N SER A 68 -36.96 -15.86 37.24
CA SER A 68 -36.67 -14.83 38.25
C SER A 68 -36.65 -15.38 39.68
N ASP A 69 -37.30 -16.51 39.91
CA ASP A 69 -37.50 -17.08 41.25
C ASP A 69 -36.36 -18.01 41.65
N LEU A 70 -35.43 -18.29 40.73
CA LEU A 70 -34.31 -19.17 41.00
C LEU A 70 -33.19 -18.38 41.68
N PRO A 71 -32.72 -18.79 42.87
CA PRO A 71 -31.64 -18.13 43.59
C PRO A 71 -30.28 -18.45 42.96
N VAL A 72 -30.15 -18.29 41.64
CA VAL A 72 -28.89 -18.47 40.92
C VAL A 72 -28.11 -17.18 41.02
N VAL A 73 -27.09 -17.20 41.88
CA VAL A 73 -26.02 -16.21 41.82
C VAL A 73 -25.20 -16.53 40.59
N LEU A 74 -25.18 -15.62 39.62
CA LEU A 74 -24.42 -15.82 38.39
C LEU A 74 -22.93 -15.98 38.75
N PRO A 75 -22.15 -16.82 38.04
CA PRO A 75 -20.75 -17.06 38.39
C PRO A 75 -19.90 -15.77 38.48
N HIS A 76 -20.23 -14.74 37.72
CA HIS A 76 -19.56 -13.42 37.79
C HIS A 76 -19.96 -12.59 39.01
N GLN A 77 -21.09 -12.89 39.67
CA GLN A 77 -21.49 -12.30 40.94
C GLN A 77 -20.87 -13.03 42.14
N LYS A 78 -20.34 -14.25 41.96
CA LYS A 78 -19.71 -15.04 43.03
C LYS A 78 -18.50 -14.34 43.67
N SER A 79 -17.86 -13.42 42.95
CA SER A 79 -16.74 -12.61 43.43
C SER A 79 -17.10 -11.13 43.61
N LEU A 80 -18.38 -10.76 43.55
CA LEU A 80 -18.81 -9.39 43.82
C LEU A 80 -18.75 -9.16 45.33
N ASP A 81 -17.56 -8.76 45.81
CA ASP A 81 -17.36 -8.43 47.21
C ASP A 81 -17.77 -6.97 47.48
N LEU A 82 -19.02 -6.80 47.93
CA LEU A 82 -19.57 -5.50 48.34
C LEU A 82 -18.91 -4.95 49.62
N ARG A 83 -17.97 -5.67 50.23
CA ARG A 83 -17.22 -5.23 51.42
C ARG A 83 -15.94 -4.47 51.07
N THR A 84 -15.62 -4.35 49.77
CA THR A 84 -14.44 -3.62 49.31
C THR A 84 -14.54 -2.14 49.72
N LYS A 85 -13.47 -1.61 50.32
CA LYS A 85 -13.41 -0.20 50.73
C LYS A 85 -13.29 0.72 49.51
N PRO A 86 -13.89 1.93 49.53
CA PRO A 86 -13.82 2.86 48.41
C PRO A 86 -12.38 3.29 48.06
N GLU A 87 -11.46 3.33 49.03
CA GLU A 87 -10.04 3.62 48.79
C GLU A 87 -9.39 2.61 47.84
N ARG A 88 -9.78 1.33 47.93
CA ARG A 88 -9.25 0.31 47.03
C ARG A 88 -9.77 0.49 45.60
N GLU A 89 -10.99 0.98 45.45
CA GLU A 89 -11.55 1.29 44.13
C GLU A 89 -10.81 2.45 43.48
N THR A 90 -10.44 3.48 44.25
CA THR A 90 -9.64 4.60 43.71
C THR A 90 -8.26 4.16 43.25
N ASP A 91 -7.58 3.30 44.01
CA ASP A 91 -6.28 2.74 43.61
C ASP A 91 -6.38 1.95 42.31
N LEU A 92 -7.42 1.13 42.17
CA LEU A 92 -7.65 0.33 40.97
C LEU A 92 -7.99 1.19 39.77
N VAL A 93 -8.73 2.29 39.96
CA VAL A 93 -9.02 3.26 38.89
C VAL A 93 -7.75 3.97 38.44
N GLU A 94 -6.86 4.34 39.36
CA GLU A 94 -5.54 4.89 39.03
C GLU A 94 -4.70 3.89 38.25
N GLU A 95 -4.61 2.63 38.70
CA GLU A 95 -3.91 1.56 38.00
C GLU A 95 -4.47 1.34 36.58
N ILE A 96 -5.79 1.32 36.41
CA ILE A 96 -6.43 1.23 35.09
C ILE A 96 -6.04 2.42 34.21
N SER A 97 -5.95 3.62 34.77
CA SER A 97 -5.54 4.81 34.02
C SER A 97 -4.09 4.73 33.54
N GLU A 98 -3.18 4.23 34.39
CA GLU A 98 -1.79 3.97 34.01
C GLU A 98 -1.68 2.91 32.92
N LEU A 99 -2.43 1.81 33.06
CA LEU A 99 -2.45 0.73 32.08
C LEU A 99 -2.98 1.21 30.72
N ARG A 100 -4.00 2.07 30.71
CA ARG A 100 -4.48 2.72 29.49
C ARG A 100 -3.39 3.58 28.84
N ALA A 101 -2.69 4.40 29.63
CA ALA A 101 -1.57 5.19 29.12
C ALA A 101 -0.44 4.31 28.54
N LYS A 102 -0.08 3.21 29.23
CA LYS A 102 0.90 2.23 28.72
C LYS A 102 0.43 1.59 27.40
N LEU A 103 -0.83 1.23 27.29
CA LEU A 103 -1.42 0.63 26.10
C LEU A 103 -1.43 1.61 24.91
N ASP A 104 -1.75 2.89 25.15
CA ASP A 104 -1.71 3.91 24.11
C ASP A 104 -0.28 4.19 23.62
N ASN A 105 0.70 4.19 24.53
CA ASN A 105 2.12 4.25 24.17
C ASN A 105 2.54 3.04 23.31
N GLN A 106 2.11 1.83 23.67
CA GLN A 106 2.36 0.62 22.86
C GLN A 106 1.71 0.71 21.47
N ARG A 107 0.47 1.19 21.37
CA ARG A 107 -0.20 1.42 20.08
C ARG A 107 0.54 2.45 19.23
N ARG A 108 1.04 3.53 19.84
CA ARG A 108 1.85 4.54 19.14
C ARG A 108 3.15 3.93 18.61
N LEU A 109 3.86 3.14 19.42
CA LEU A 109 5.06 2.42 19.01
C LEU A 109 4.77 1.44 17.87
N GLN A 110 3.68 0.67 17.95
CA GLN A 110 3.27 -0.25 16.89
C GLN A 110 3.03 0.48 15.56
N ARG A 111 2.37 1.65 15.59
CA ARG A 111 2.20 2.48 14.38
C ARG A 111 3.55 2.92 13.82
N LEU A 112 4.47 3.41 14.66
CA LEU A 112 5.81 3.81 14.22
C LEU A 112 6.59 2.65 13.59
N TYR A 113 6.59 1.47 14.22
CA TYR A 113 7.23 0.28 13.67
C TYR A 113 6.60 -0.16 12.35
N SER A 114 5.27 -0.10 12.24
CA SER A 114 4.59 -0.42 10.98
C SER A 114 4.98 0.54 9.84
N ARG A 115 5.12 1.84 10.15
CA ARG A 115 5.60 2.86 9.20
C ARG A 115 7.06 2.59 8.81
N ALA A 116 7.93 2.35 9.78
CA ALA A 116 9.35 2.04 9.55
C ALA A 116 9.53 0.77 8.69
N LEU A 117 8.73 -0.27 8.94
CA LEU A 117 8.77 -1.51 8.16
C LEU A 117 8.34 -1.26 6.70
N ARG A 118 7.28 -0.46 6.47
CA ARG A 118 6.87 -0.07 5.11
C ARG A 118 7.96 0.74 4.40
N ALA A 119 8.56 1.72 5.08
CA ALA A 119 9.65 2.53 4.53
C ALA A 119 10.88 1.66 4.18
N SER A 120 11.27 0.75 5.07
CA SER A 120 12.37 -0.20 4.84
C SER A 120 12.09 -1.12 3.65
N LYS A 121 10.89 -1.69 3.54
CA LYS A 121 10.47 -2.48 2.36
C LYS A 121 10.56 -1.66 1.08
N GLN A 122 10.09 -0.42 1.08
CA GLN A 122 10.16 0.45 -0.09
C GLN A 122 11.60 0.79 -0.46
N GLN A 123 12.46 1.08 0.51
CA GLN A 123 13.88 1.33 0.30
C GLN A 123 14.57 0.10 -0.30
N ARG A 124 14.29 -1.08 0.23
CA ARG A 124 14.80 -2.35 -0.31
C ARG A 124 14.40 -2.54 -1.78
N LEU A 125 13.12 -2.34 -2.12
CA LEU A 125 12.66 -2.43 -3.50
C LEU A 125 13.35 -1.38 -4.41
N ARG A 126 13.59 -0.16 -3.90
CA ARG A 126 14.34 0.87 -4.64
C ARG A 126 15.79 0.43 -4.89
N SER A 127 16.45 -0.16 -3.91
CA SER A 127 17.82 -0.66 -4.07
C SER A 127 17.90 -1.87 -5.00
N GLU A 128 16.95 -2.80 -4.92
CA GLU A 128 16.87 -3.97 -5.81
C GLU A 128 16.71 -3.51 -7.27
N ARG A 129 15.77 -2.60 -7.55
CA ARG A 129 15.61 -2.01 -8.89
C ARG A 129 16.85 -1.28 -9.38
N ARG A 130 17.58 -0.60 -8.48
CA ARG A 130 18.83 0.08 -8.84
C ARG A 130 19.91 -0.94 -9.19
N LEU A 131 19.99 -2.03 -8.42
CA LEU A 131 20.90 -3.13 -8.70
C LEU A 131 20.56 -3.75 -10.06
N GLU A 132 19.30 -4.09 -10.32
CA GLU A 132 18.84 -4.65 -11.61
C GLU A 132 19.24 -3.78 -12.81
N LYS A 133 19.05 -2.45 -12.68
CA LYS A 133 19.49 -1.49 -13.71
C LYS A 133 21.00 -1.49 -13.89
N LEU A 134 21.74 -1.49 -12.79
CA LEU A 134 23.20 -1.53 -12.83
C LEU A 134 23.70 -2.85 -13.40
N SER A 135 23.10 -4.00 -13.05
CA SER A 135 23.48 -5.30 -13.61
C SER A 135 23.20 -5.38 -15.10
N ALA A 136 22.12 -4.76 -15.60
CA ALA A 136 21.83 -4.71 -17.03
C ALA A 136 22.78 -3.78 -17.82
N VAL A 137 23.29 -2.72 -17.20
CA VAL A 137 24.26 -1.81 -17.82
C VAL A 137 25.68 -2.38 -17.74
N LEU A 138 26.02 -2.98 -16.60
CA LEU A 138 27.31 -3.57 -16.27
C LEU A 138 27.39 -5.03 -16.73
N ASP A 139 26.86 -5.34 -17.92
CA ASP A 139 27.16 -6.63 -18.56
C ASP A 139 28.68 -6.78 -18.62
N ARG A 140 29.18 -7.92 -18.14
CA ARG A 140 30.62 -8.19 -18.01
C ARG A 140 31.40 -7.92 -19.31
N GLU A 141 30.78 -8.21 -20.45
CA GLU A 141 31.35 -7.96 -21.78
C GLU A 141 31.53 -6.46 -22.11
N LYS A 142 30.58 -5.61 -21.70
CA LYS A 142 30.66 -4.14 -21.86
C LYS A 142 31.71 -3.54 -20.93
N LEU A 143 31.87 -4.11 -19.74
CA LEU A 143 32.93 -3.70 -18.82
C LEU A 143 34.32 -4.07 -19.35
N GLU A 144 34.47 -5.26 -19.93
CA GLU A 144 35.73 -5.69 -20.55
C GLU A 144 36.08 -4.85 -21.79
N SER A 145 35.10 -4.36 -22.54
CA SER A 145 35.36 -3.43 -23.66
C SER A 145 35.69 -2.01 -23.19
N LEU A 146 34.98 -1.49 -22.18
CA LEU A 146 35.28 -0.19 -21.57
C LEU A 146 36.66 -0.17 -20.89
N ALA A 147 37.09 -1.29 -20.29
CA ALA A 147 38.42 -1.42 -19.70
C ALA A 147 39.56 -1.27 -20.73
N LYS A 148 39.29 -1.47 -22.03
CA LYS A 148 40.26 -1.30 -23.12
C LYS A 148 40.36 0.14 -23.63
N VAL A 149 39.43 1.04 -23.27
CA VAL A 149 39.43 2.44 -23.72
C VAL A 149 40.56 3.27 -23.09
N PRO A 150 40.82 3.22 -21.76
CA PRO A 150 41.92 3.97 -21.17
C PRO A 150 43.30 3.71 -21.80
N PRO A 151 43.75 2.46 -22.04
CA PRO A 151 45.04 2.25 -22.68
C PRO A 151 45.08 2.74 -24.13
N GLN A 152 43.96 2.69 -24.88
CA GLN A 152 43.90 3.24 -26.22
C GLN A 152 43.97 4.78 -26.23
N LEU A 153 43.30 5.44 -25.28
CA LEU A 153 43.38 6.90 -25.13
C LEU A 153 44.78 7.33 -24.70
N ASN A 154 45.43 6.58 -23.80
CA ASN A 154 46.81 6.84 -23.41
C ASN A 154 47.76 6.67 -24.60
N ALA A 155 47.60 5.60 -25.39
CA ALA A 155 48.41 5.40 -26.60
C ALA A 155 48.20 6.51 -27.63
N MET A 156 46.96 6.99 -27.81
CA MET A 156 46.66 8.12 -28.70
C MET A 156 47.26 9.43 -28.16
N TYR A 157 47.16 9.67 -26.86
CA TYR A 157 47.77 10.82 -26.20
C TYR A 157 49.30 10.79 -26.35
N GLU A 158 49.94 9.65 -26.09
CA GLU A 158 51.38 9.46 -26.28
C GLU A 158 51.77 9.72 -27.74
N ALA A 159 51.04 9.15 -28.71
CA ALA A 159 51.27 9.38 -30.13
C ALA A 159 51.17 10.87 -30.51
N VAL A 160 50.17 11.59 -29.99
CA VAL A 160 49.99 13.02 -30.24
C VAL A 160 51.07 13.86 -29.56
N SER A 161 51.44 13.50 -28.32
CA SER A 161 52.46 14.20 -27.55
C SER A 161 53.87 14.00 -28.11
N ASN A 162 54.11 12.87 -28.79
CA ASN A 162 55.36 12.54 -29.46
C ASN A 162 55.42 13.04 -30.91
N LEU A 163 54.38 13.73 -31.41
CA LEU A 163 54.46 14.39 -32.72
C LEU A 163 55.54 15.48 -32.66
N PRO A 164 56.43 15.54 -33.66
CA PRO A 164 57.43 16.60 -33.71
C PRO A 164 56.72 17.97 -33.71
N PRO A 165 57.28 18.98 -33.01
CA PRO A 165 56.71 20.32 -33.02
C PRO A 165 56.59 20.78 -34.47
N LEU A 166 55.38 21.17 -34.87
CA LEU A 166 55.09 21.63 -36.22
C LEU A 166 56.01 22.80 -36.55
N ASP A 167 56.83 22.62 -37.60
CA ASP A 167 57.74 23.66 -38.08
C ASP A 167 56.91 24.90 -38.48
N PRO A 168 57.13 26.08 -37.87
CA PRO A 168 56.35 27.29 -38.16
C PRO A 168 56.41 27.69 -39.64
N ALA A 169 57.45 27.27 -40.38
CA ALA A 169 57.55 27.47 -41.82
C ALA A 169 56.52 26.64 -42.61
N PHE A 170 56.25 25.40 -42.18
CA PHE A 170 55.25 24.52 -42.83
C PHE A 170 53.82 24.99 -42.53
N VAL A 171 53.57 25.48 -41.32
CA VAL A 171 52.28 26.07 -40.91
C VAL A 171 51.95 27.35 -41.71
N ALA A 172 52.97 28.14 -42.07
CA ALA A 172 52.80 29.33 -42.91
C ALA A 172 52.49 29.00 -44.38
N THR A 173 52.87 27.82 -44.87
CA THR A 173 52.58 27.35 -46.24
C THR A 173 51.28 26.55 -46.37
N LEU A 174 50.68 26.13 -45.26
CA LEU A 174 49.37 25.50 -45.26
C LEU A 174 48.31 26.57 -45.59
N PRO A 175 47.46 26.37 -46.63
CA PRO A 175 46.41 27.33 -46.95
C PRO A 175 45.40 27.38 -45.81
N LEU A 176 45.53 28.39 -44.94
CA LEU A 176 44.62 28.71 -43.84
C LEU A 176 43.17 28.99 -44.29
N GLN A 177 42.91 29.01 -45.59
CA GLN A 177 41.54 29.04 -46.15
C GLN A 177 40.76 27.75 -45.89
N ASN A 178 41.43 26.65 -45.52
CA ASN A 178 40.77 25.38 -45.27
C ASN A 178 40.79 24.97 -43.79
N LEU A 179 40.98 25.83 -42.80
CA LEU A 179 40.72 25.40 -41.40
C LEU A 179 39.22 25.10 -41.21
N VAL A 180 38.36 25.92 -41.81
CA VAL A 180 36.92 25.67 -41.91
C VAL A 180 36.64 24.48 -42.83
N GLY A 181 37.42 24.28 -43.90
CA GLY A 181 37.30 23.14 -44.80
C GLY A 181 37.75 21.81 -44.17
N TYR A 182 38.78 21.82 -43.34
CA TYR A 182 39.31 20.66 -42.62
C TYR A 182 38.46 20.38 -41.39
N LEU A 183 37.90 21.40 -40.73
CA LEU A 183 36.86 21.23 -39.72
C LEU A 183 35.59 20.70 -40.35
N ASN A 184 35.13 21.22 -41.49
CA ASN A 184 33.95 20.69 -42.21
C ASN A 184 34.21 19.29 -42.77
N TRP A 185 35.42 19.00 -43.24
CA TRP A 185 35.79 17.65 -43.66
C TRP A 185 35.89 16.71 -42.46
N ALA A 186 36.47 17.14 -41.34
CA ALA A 186 36.54 16.34 -40.12
C ALA A 186 35.16 16.13 -39.49
N THR A 187 34.29 17.13 -39.46
CA THR A 187 32.90 16.99 -39.00
C THR A 187 32.09 16.16 -39.98
N ALA A 188 32.25 16.33 -41.30
CA ALA A 188 31.61 15.47 -42.30
C ALA A 188 32.12 14.02 -42.22
N GLN A 189 33.41 13.81 -41.91
CA GLN A 189 33.99 12.48 -41.76
C GLN A 189 33.59 11.82 -40.42
N LEU A 190 33.36 12.63 -39.39
CA LEU A 190 32.87 12.17 -38.09
C LEU A 190 31.36 11.89 -38.15
N LEU A 191 30.59 12.69 -38.88
CA LEU A 191 29.18 12.47 -39.18
C LEU A 191 28.98 11.32 -40.17
N SER A 192 29.86 11.14 -41.16
CA SER A 192 29.79 10.00 -42.08
C SER A 192 30.21 8.70 -41.39
N ARG A 193 31.14 8.73 -40.42
CA ARG A 193 31.40 7.59 -39.54
C ARG A 193 30.27 7.33 -38.54
N ALA A 194 29.64 8.36 -37.99
CA ALA A 194 28.46 8.23 -37.14
C ALA A 194 27.27 7.66 -37.94
N GLY A 195 27.06 8.11 -39.18
CA GLY A 195 26.05 7.61 -40.12
C GLY A 195 26.38 6.24 -40.72
N ALA A 196 27.65 5.90 -40.93
CA ALA A 196 28.06 4.55 -41.32
C ALA A 196 27.89 3.55 -40.16
N ASN A 197 28.01 4.00 -38.91
CA ASN A 197 27.62 3.23 -37.73
C ASN A 197 26.11 3.27 -37.44
N GLU A 198 25.32 4.11 -38.11
CA GLU A 198 23.85 4.00 -38.14
C GLU A 198 23.39 2.83 -39.00
N SER A 199 24.08 2.54 -40.10
CA SER A 199 23.87 1.31 -40.87
C SER A 199 24.39 0.03 -40.19
N ALA A 200 25.11 0.17 -39.07
CA ALA A 200 25.52 -0.91 -38.19
C ALA A 200 24.95 -0.71 -36.77
N GLN A 201 23.61 -0.69 -36.66
CA GLN A 201 22.86 -1.17 -35.50
C GLN A 201 23.20 -0.58 -34.10
N GLY A 202 23.75 0.64 -34.00
CA GLY A 202 24.23 1.19 -32.71
C GLY A 202 23.83 2.62 -32.32
N SER A 203 23.45 3.50 -33.26
CA SER A 203 23.20 4.94 -32.98
C SER A 203 21.84 5.22 -32.32
N SER A 204 20.79 4.46 -32.64
CA SER A 204 19.46 4.63 -32.04
C SER A 204 19.50 4.54 -30.52
N ALA A 205 20.36 3.68 -29.95
CA ALA A 205 20.42 3.46 -28.52
C ALA A 205 20.98 4.66 -27.76
N VAL A 206 21.94 5.39 -28.32
CA VAL A 206 22.59 6.53 -27.66
C VAL A 206 21.72 7.78 -27.75
N ASP A 207 21.07 8.02 -28.89
CA ASP A 207 20.15 9.15 -29.06
C ASP A 207 18.84 8.94 -28.28
N GLU A 208 18.37 7.69 -28.20
CA GLU A 208 17.27 7.30 -27.31
C GLU A 208 17.69 7.36 -25.83
N MET A 209 18.94 7.03 -25.48
CA MET A 209 19.48 7.19 -24.13
C MET A 209 19.58 8.65 -23.74
N PHE A 210 20.00 9.56 -24.64
CA PHE A 210 20.03 11.01 -24.35
C PHE A 210 18.63 11.60 -24.16
N ARG A 211 17.67 11.21 -25.01
CA ARG A 211 16.25 11.60 -24.86
C ARG A 211 15.63 11.00 -23.59
N ASN A 212 15.96 9.76 -23.24
CA ASN A 212 15.52 9.13 -22.01
C ASN A 212 16.20 9.74 -20.78
N MET A 213 17.47 10.15 -20.85
CA MET A 213 18.17 10.82 -19.76
C MET A 213 17.60 12.22 -19.48
N ALA A 214 17.22 12.96 -20.53
CA ALA A 214 16.50 14.22 -20.39
C ALA A 214 15.10 14.03 -19.77
N ARG A 215 14.37 12.99 -20.17
CA ARG A 215 13.07 12.62 -19.57
C ARG A 215 13.19 12.12 -18.13
N ILE A 216 14.22 11.35 -17.81
CA ILE A 216 14.52 10.86 -16.45
C ILE A 216 14.92 12.03 -15.55
N GLY A 217 15.70 13.01 -16.07
CA GLY A 217 16.03 14.23 -15.34
C GLY A 217 14.80 15.04 -14.95
N GLN A 218 13.81 15.17 -15.84
CA GLN A 218 12.53 15.82 -15.55
C GLN A 218 11.63 14.97 -14.63
N ALA A 219 11.60 13.65 -14.80
CA ALA A 219 10.81 12.75 -13.97
C ALA A 219 11.35 12.65 -12.53
N ASP A 220 12.67 12.67 -12.33
CA ASP A 220 13.28 12.70 -11.00
C ASP A 220 13.09 14.05 -10.31
N GLN A 221 13.03 15.15 -11.07
CA GLN A 221 12.64 16.47 -10.55
C GLN A 221 11.18 16.49 -10.12
N LEU A 222 10.26 15.95 -10.93
CA LEU A 222 8.85 15.81 -10.57
C LEU A 222 8.66 14.86 -9.37
N ARG A 223 9.40 13.76 -9.30
CA ARG A 223 9.35 12.83 -8.18
C ARG A 223 9.85 13.48 -6.89
N LYS A 224 10.95 14.24 -6.93
CA LYS A 224 11.42 15.02 -5.78
C LYS A 224 10.40 16.07 -5.36
N ALA A 225 9.76 16.75 -6.31
CA ALA A 225 8.69 17.71 -6.02
C ALA A 225 7.49 17.02 -5.34
N VAL A 226 7.07 15.84 -5.82
CA VAL A 226 5.97 15.06 -5.22
C VAL A 226 6.33 14.57 -3.83
N GLU A 227 7.55 14.03 -3.63
CA GLU A 227 8.01 13.54 -2.32
C GLU A 227 8.09 14.68 -1.30
N ILE A 228 8.48 15.89 -1.72
CA ILE A 228 8.43 17.10 -0.88
C ILE A 228 6.98 17.47 -0.55
N THR A 229 6.06 17.46 -1.53
CA THR A 229 4.65 17.79 -1.27
C THR A 229 3.95 16.75 -0.38
N GLU A 230 4.30 15.46 -0.49
CA GLU A 230 3.80 14.41 0.40
C GLU A 230 4.38 14.53 1.81
N SER A 231 5.66 14.91 1.96
CA SER A 231 6.23 15.16 3.28
C SER A 231 5.60 16.39 3.94
N VAL A 232 5.31 17.44 3.17
CA VAL A 232 4.61 18.64 3.68
C VAL A 232 3.17 18.31 4.05
N ARG A 233 2.47 17.53 3.22
CA ARG A 233 1.09 17.08 3.49
C ARG A 233 1.01 16.21 4.74
N THR A 234 1.93 15.26 4.91
CA THR A 234 1.96 14.41 6.10
C THR A 234 2.34 15.20 7.35
N GLY A 235 3.25 16.18 7.26
CA GLY A 235 3.54 17.12 8.35
C GLY A 235 2.33 17.97 8.76
N LEU A 236 1.59 18.52 7.78
CA LEU A 236 0.37 19.29 8.05
C LEU A 236 -0.75 18.44 8.66
N GLN A 237 -0.89 17.19 8.22
CA GLN A 237 -1.87 16.25 8.80
C GLN A 237 -1.52 15.93 10.26
N ASP A 238 -0.26 15.66 10.57
CA ASP A 238 0.20 15.41 11.94
C ASP A 238 0.00 16.65 12.84
N MET A 239 0.15 17.89 12.32
CA MET A 239 -0.15 19.10 13.10
C MET A 239 -1.65 19.28 13.36
N MET A 240 -2.51 18.97 12.39
CA MET A 240 -3.96 19.02 12.59
C MET A 240 -4.46 18.00 13.62
N ASP A 241 -3.88 16.80 13.62
CA ASP A 241 -4.23 15.76 14.59
C ASP A 241 -3.78 16.16 16.02
N ILE A 242 -2.63 16.82 16.16
CA ILE A 242 -2.16 17.37 17.45
C ILE A 242 -3.07 18.49 17.96
N GLU A 243 -3.55 19.39 17.10
CA GLU A 243 -4.48 20.45 17.51
C GLU A 243 -5.86 19.90 17.90
N GLN A 244 -6.34 18.85 17.24
CA GLN A 244 -7.59 18.17 17.62
C GLN A 244 -7.48 17.42 18.96
N GLU A 245 -6.34 16.78 19.25
CA GLU A 245 -6.10 16.18 20.56
C GLU A 245 -5.97 17.23 21.68
N ALA A 246 -5.29 18.36 21.42
CA ALA A 246 -5.18 19.44 22.39
C ALA A 246 -6.53 20.10 22.72
N THR A 247 -7.35 20.38 21.70
CA THR A 247 -8.67 21.00 21.88
C THR A 247 -9.70 20.06 22.51
N SER A 248 -9.61 18.75 22.26
CA SER A 248 -10.47 17.76 22.93
C SER A 248 -10.08 17.59 24.40
N GLY A 249 -8.79 17.51 24.74
CA GLY A 249 -8.31 17.46 26.13
C GLY A 249 -8.75 18.67 26.98
N ILE A 250 -8.74 19.88 26.41
CA ILE A 250 -9.22 21.10 27.09
C ILE A 250 -10.74 21.06 27.32
N LYS A 251 -11.53 20.50 26.39
CA LYS A 251 -12.99 20.38 26.57
C LYS A 251 -13.36 19.39 27.69
N TYR A 252 -12.60 18.31 27.87
CA TYR A 252 -12.86 17.34 28.94
C TYR A 252 -12.53 17.90 30.33
N THR A 253 -11.46 18.67 30.46
CA THR A 253 -11.07 19.28 31.74
C THR A 253 -12.05 20.36 32.20
N TYR A 254 -12.58 21.18 31.29
CA TYR A 254 -13.62 22.16 31.62
C TYR A 254 -14.97 21.53 32.02
N LYS A 255 -15.34 20.39 31.41
CA LYS A 255 -16.60 19.70 31.75
C LYS A 255 -16.53 19.05 33.14
N ALA A 256 -15.37 18.45 33.47
CA ALA A 256 -15.12 17.90 34.80
C ALA A 256 -15.12 18.99 35.89
N ALA A 257 -14.41 20.10 35.67
CA ALA A 257 -14.40 21.21 36.64
C ALA A 257 -15.80 21.80 36.91
N ARG A 258 -16.66 21.85 35.88
CA ARG A 258 -18.04 22.34 36.02
C ARG A 258 -18.93 21.37 36.82
N GLN A 259 -18.78 20.06 36.63
CA GLN A 259 -19.49 19.05 37.44
C GLN A 259 -19.07 19.06 38.91
N TYR A 260 -17.77 19.24 39.20
CA TYR A 260 -17.30 19.36 40.58
C TYR A 260 -17.75 20.65 41.28
N SER A 261 -17.94 21.75 40.54
CA SER A 261 -18.48 22.99 41.11
C SER A 261 -19.97 22.89 41.46
N ALA A 262 -20.74 22.10 40.73
CA ALA A 262 -22.18 21.93 40.96
C ALA A 262 -22.48 21.04 42.18
N LEU A 263 -21.62 20.07 42.48
CA LEU A 263 -21.78 19.17 43.63
C LEU A 263 -21.35 19.80 44.97
N ARG A 264 -20.72 20.97 44.97
CA ARG A 264 -20.26 21.66 46.19
C ARG A 264 -21.27 22.65 46.76
N TYR A 265 -22.40 22.85 46.09
CA TYR A 265 -23.47 23.79 46.47
C TYR A 265 -24.84 23.11 46.73
N GLN A 266 -24.86 21.78 46.86
CA GLN A 266 -26.00 21.00 47.36
C GLN A 266 -25.61 20.31 48.66
#